data_AF-A0A401ZPK3-F1
#
_entry.id   AF-A0A401ZPK3-F1
#
_cell.length_a   1.000
_cell.length_b   1.000
_cell.length_c   1.000
_cell.angle_alpha   90.00
_cell.angle_beta   90.00
_cell.angle_gamma   90.00
#
_symmetry.space_group_name_H-M   'P 1'
#
loop_
_entity.id
_entity.type
_entity.pdbx_description
1 polymer ?
#
loop_
_entity_poly.entity_id
_entity_poly.type
_entity_poly.pdbx_seq_one_letter_code
_entity_poly.pdbx_strand_id
1 'polypeptide(L)'
;MVDIFVTGIPQAQFVYQRQQSDIQNLEKLHLKYIYSDYWICNNLIFMSNENIICAVVNSQLKEGFNRYPAYLTEVQQAPRTAYVFALNSDPDKYLINQIRLKQSPLTYRIMNIPGYHVFVPV
;
A
#
# COMPACT_ATOMS: atom_id res chain seq x y z
N MET A 1 -39.00 -12.37 -4.19
CA MET A 1 -37.82 -12.25 -3.31
C MET A 1 -36.63 -12.48 -4.21
N VAL A 2 -35.95 -11.42 -4.67
CA VAL A 2 -34.75 -11.57 -5.52
C VAL A 2 -33.57 -11.78 -4.59
N ASP A 3 -32.91 -12.92 -4.73
CA ASP A 3 -31.82 -13.35 -3.87
C ASP A 3 -30.69 -12.31 -3.82
N ILE A 4 -30.48 -11.74 -2.63
CA ILE A 4 -29.40 -10.79 -2.29
C ILE A 4 -28.00 -11.34 -2.67
N PHE A 5 -27.87 -12.67 -2.81
CA PHE A 5 -26.63 -13.34 -3.20
C PHE A 5 -26.25 -13.15 -4.67
N VAL A 6 -27.22 -13.00 -5.60
CA VAL A 6 -26.92 -12.95 -7.05
C VAL A 6 -26.49 -11.55 -7.50
N THR A 7 -27.00 -10.49 -6.86
CA THR A 7 -26.66 -9.10 -7.21
C THR A 7 -25.30 -8.64 -6.66
N GLY A 8 -24.76 -9.30 -5.63
CA GLY A 8 -23.46 -8.95 -5.05
C GLY A 8 -22.25 -9.45 -5.86
N ILE A 9 -22.42 -10.49 -6.68
CA ILE A 9 -21.32 -11.13 -7.42
C ILE A 9 -20.68 -10.17 -8.43
N PRO A 10 -21.43 -9.45 -9.30
CA PRO A 10 -20.82 -8.54 -10.26
C PRO A 10 -20.03 -7.42 -9.58
N GLN A 11 -20.53 -6.90 -8.46
CA GLN A 11 -19.83 -5.86 -7.71
C GLN A 11 -18.52 -6.38 -7.10
N ALA A 12 -18.53 -7.59 -6.54
CA ALA A 12 -17.33 -8.22 -6.01
C ALA A 12 -16.28 -8.47 -7.12
N GLN A 13 -16.72 -8.93 -8.30
CA GLN A 13 -15.85 -9.13 -9.45
C GLN A 13 -15.22 -7.81 -9.92
N PHE A 14 -16.01 -6.74 -9.99
CA PHE A 14 -15.51 -5.42 -10.36
C PHE A 14 -14.45 -4.89 -9.38
N VAL A 15 -14.69 -5.04 -8.07
CA VAL A 15 -13.71 -4.65 -7.04
C VAL A 15 -12.42 -5.48 -7.18
N TYR A 16 -12.54 -6.78 -7.40
CA TYR A 16 -11.39 -7.67 -7.60
C TYR A 16 -10.58 -7.29 -8.85
N GLN A 17 -11.25 -7.03 -9.97
CA GLN A 17 -10.59 -6.58 -11.21
C GLN A 17 -9.86 -5.25 -11.03
N ARG A 18 -10.48 -4.31 -10.29
CA ARG A 18 -9.84 -3.03 -9.95
C ARG A 18 -8.58 -3.25 -9.11
N GLN A 19 -8.66 -4.06 -8.06
CA GLN A 19 -7.49 -4.38 -7.22
C GLN A 19 -6.37 -5.00 -8.06
N GLN A 20 -6.68 -5.95 -8.95
CA GLN A 20 -5.69 -6.54 -9.85
C GLN A 20 -5.00 -5.49 -10.74
N SER A 21 -5.76 -4.54 -11.30
CA SER A 21 -5.20 -3.43 -12.08
C SER A 21 -4.28 -2.54 -11.23
N ASP A 22 -4.65 -2.27 -9.99
CA ASP A 22 -3.86 -1.43 -9.07
C ASP A 22 -2.52 -2.10 -8.74
N ILE A 23 -2.53 -3.40 -8.46
CA ILE A 23 -1.31 -4.21 -8.22
C ILE A 23 -0.40 -4.21 -9.45
N GLN A 24 -0.94 -4.46 -10.64
CA GLN A 24 -0.14 -4.45 -11.87
C GLN A 24 0.50 -3.08 -12.14
N ASN A 25 -0.15 -1.99 -11.76
CA ASN A 25 0.44 -0.65 -11.89
C ASN A 25 1.57 -0.42 -10.88
N LEU A 26 1.44 -0.95 -9.66
CA LEU A 26 2.48 -0.89 -8.63
C LEU A 26 3.69 -1.76 -8.99
N GLU A 27 3.49 -2.96 -9.54
CA GLU A 27 4.57 -3.86 -9.98
C GLU A 27 5.45 -3.23 -11.06
N LYS A 28 4.87 -2.44 -11.97
CA LYS A 28 5.61 -1.70 -13.01
C LYS A 28 6.59 -0.66 -12.43
N LEU A 29 6.44 -0.29 -11.15
CA LEU A 29 7.37 0.61 -10.48
C LEU A 29 8.63 -0.11 -9.97
N HIS A 30 8.67 -1.45 -10.09
CA HIS A 30 9.76 -2.30 -9.62
C HIS A 30 10.09 -2.10 -8.13
N LEU A 31 9.06 -1.80 -7.33
CA LEU A 31 9.16 -1.65 -5.87
C LEU A 31 8.94 -3.01 -5.22
N LYS A 32 9.98 -3.55 -4.55
CA LYS A 32 9.88 -4.83 -3.85
C LYS A 32 9.39 -4.69 -2.40
N TYR A 33 9.82 -3.65 -1.70
CA TYR A 33 9.57 -3.47 -0.27
C TYR A 33 8.72 -2.22 -0.03
N ILE A 34 7.57 -2.40 0.62
CA ILE A 34 6.57 -1.34 0.81
C ILE A 34 6.09 -1.29 2.27
N TYR A 35 5.83 -0.08 2.76
CA TYR A 35 4.98 0.16 3.92
C TYR A 35 3.58 0.62 3.46
N SER A 36 2.53 0.11 4.10
CA SER A 36 1.15 0.53 3.82
C SER A 36 0.19 0.23 4.97
N ASP A 37 -1.11 0.49 4.79
CA ASP A 37 -2.14 0.01 5.71
C ASP A 37 -2.38 -1.50 5.55
N TYR A 38 -3.13 -2.06 6.49
CA TYR A 38 -3.37 -3.50 6.60
C TYR A 38 -3.99 -4.12 5.34
N TRP A 39 -5.03 -3.48 4.77
CA TRP A 39 -5.75 -4.07 3.63
C TRP A 39 -4.97 -3.92 2.33
N ILE A 40 -4.29 -2.80 2.15
CA ILE A 40 -3.40 -2.61 1.01
C ILE A 40 -2.25 -3.63 1.09
N CYS A 41 -1.58 -3.78 2.24
CA CYS A 41 -0.52 -4.78 2.39
C CYS A 41 -1.00 -6.21 2.11
N ASN A 42 -2.17 -6.60 2.63
CA ASN A 42 -2.74 -7.92 2.35
C ASN A 42 -2.88 -8.17 0.85
N ASN A 43 -3.46 -7.21 0.13
CA ASN A 43 -3.69 -7.38 -1.30
C ASN A 43 -2.39 -7.34 -2.09
N LEU A 44 -1.46 -6.43 -1.76
CA LEU A 44 -0.16 -6.33 -2.41
C LEU A 44 0.62 -7.64 -2.33
N ILE A 45 0.75 -8.20 -1.14
CA ILE A 45 1.53 -9.43 -0.92
C ILE A 45 0.92 -10.59 -1.70
N PHE A 46 -0.37 -10.87 -1.51
CA PHE A 46 -0.96 -12.10 -2.04
C PHE A 46 -1.31 -12.02 -3.52
N MET A 47 -1.71 -10.85 -4.03
CA MET A 47 -2.03 -10.73 -5.47
C MET A 47 -0.77 -10.63 -6.34
N SER A 48 0.35 -10.14 -5.80
CA SER A 48 1.64 -10.14 -6.50
C SER A 48 2.40 -11.46 -6.43
N ASN A 49 1.84 -12.50 -5.79
CA ASN A 49 2.55 -13.74 -5.47
C ASN A 49 3.88 -13.47 -4.73
N GLU A 50 3.84 -12.60 -3.72
CA GLU A 50 5.00 -12.22 -2.88
C GLU A 50 6.16 -11.55 -3.65
N ASN A 51 5.93 -11.10 -4.89
CA ASN A 51 6.88 -10.21 -5.58
C ASN A 51 6.99 -8.84 -4.90
N ILE A 52 5.93 -8.43 -4.20
CA ILE A 52 5.89 -7.27 -3.31
C ILE A 52 5.76 -7.75 -1.87
N ILE A 53 6.71 -7.38 -1.02
CA ILE A 53 6.67 -7.61 0.42
C ILE A 53 6.23 -6.32 1.11
N CYS A 54 5.22 -6.41 1.96
CA CYS A 54 4.62 -5.25 2.62
C CYS A 54 4.64 -5.38 4.15
N ALA A 55 4.96 -4.29 4.83
CA ALA A 55 4.84 -4.18 6.27
C ALA A 55 3.78 -3.13 6.63
N VAL A 56 2.91 -3.50 7.56
CA VAL A 56 1.79 -2.64 7.97
C VAL A 56 2.31 -1.52 8.87
N VAL A 57 1.87 -0.30 8.57
CA VAL A 57 2.02 0.87 9.44
C VAL A 57 0.66 1.46 9.80
N ASN A 58 0.59 2.15 10.92
CA ASN A 58 -0.60 2.88 11.35
C ASN A 58 -0.64 4.30 10.75
N SER A 59 -1.65 5.08 11.12
CA SER A 59 -1.85 6.45 10.61
C SER A 59 -0.73 7.43 10.94
N GLN A 60 0.15 7.12 11.90
CA GLN A 60 1.32 7.91 12.24
C GLN A 60 2.63 7.25 11.79
N LEU A 61 2.57 6.34 10.82
CA LEU A 61 3.71 5.61 10.23
C LEU A 61 4.48 4.75 11.25
N LYS A 62 3.88 4.42 12.39
CA LYS A 62 4.43 3.46 13.34
C LYS A 62 4.04 2.05 12.91
N GLU A 63 4.77 1.05 13.38
CA GLU A 63 4.45 -0.35 13.13
C GLU A 63 2.97 -0.65 13.46
N GLY A 64 2.28 -1.27 12.51
CA GLY A 64 0.90 -1.70 12.63
C GLY A 64 0.78 -3.21 12.83
N PHE A 65 -0.36 -3.78 12.42
CA PHE A 65 -0.65 -5.20 12.64
C PHE A 65 0.00 -6.11 11.59
N ASN A 66 1.25 -6.54 11.85
CA ASN A 66 2.01 -7.46 10.99
C ASN A 66 1.78 -8.92 11.40
N ARG A 67 0.95 -9.65 10.63
CA ARG A 67 0.62 -11.06 10.93
C ARG A 67 1.77 -12.04 10.71
N TYR A 68 2.68 -11.72 9.80
CA TYR A 68 3.86 -12.52 9.50
C TYR A 68 5.14 -11.69 9.73
N PRO A 69 5.83 -11.85 10.88
CA PRO A 69 6.95 -10.99 11.27
C PRO A 69 8.14 -11.00 10.31
N ALA A 70 8.31 -12.04 9.49
CA ALA A 70 9.39 -12.09 8.50
C ALA A 70 9.24 -10.98 7.44
N TYR A 71 8.01 -10.65 7.01
CA TYR A 71 7.77 -9.55 6.07
C TYR A 71 8.17 -8.20 6.65
N LEU A 72 7.84 -7.95 7.92
CA LEU A 72 8.28 -6.74 8.63
C LEU A 72 9.80 -6.65 8.66
N THR A 73 10.46 -7.76 8.98
CA THR A 73 11.92 -7.85 9.07
C THR A 73 12.57 -7.51 7.73
N GLU A 74 12.11 -8.11 6.63
CA GLU A 74 12.63 -7.83 5.29
C GLU A 74 12.44 -6.35 4.88
N VAL A 75 11.26 -5.80 5.14
CA VAL A 75 10.93 -4.41 4.78
C VAL A 75 11.74 -3.39 5.60
N GLN A 76 12.03 -3.68 6.87
CA GLN A 76 12.87 -2.83 7.73
C GLN A 76 14.35 -2.88 7.34
N GLN A 77 14.83 -4.02 6.84
CA GLN A 77 16.23 -4.19 6.41
C GLN A 77 16.48 -3.67 4.99
N ALA A 78 15.42 -3.44 4.21
CA ALA A 78 15.55 -2.97 2.84
C ALA A 78 16.05 -1.51 2.77
N PRO A 79 17.03 -1.19 1.90
CA PRO A 79 17.64 0.13 1.84
C PRO A 79 16.74 1.21 1.21
N ARG A 80 15.70 0.82 0.47
CA ARG A 80 14.78 1.72 -0.25
C ARG A 80 13.35 1.19 -0.19
N THR A 81 12.71 1.42 0.94
CA THR A 81 11.31 1.03 1.16
C THR A 81 10.39 2.19 0.81
N ALA A 82 9.45 1.94 -0.09
CA ALA A 82 8.45 2.93 -0.47
C ALA A 82 7.26 2.92 0.50
N TYR A 83 6.53 4.02 0.58
CA TYR A 83 5.17 4.01 1.14
C TYR A 83 4.15 4.00 0.01
N VAL A 84 3.08 3.23 0.17
CA VAL A 84 1.91 3.27 -0.72
C VAL A 84 0.70 3.51 0.14
N PHE A 85 -0.06 4.59 -0.11
CA PHE A 85 -1.26 4.90 0.66
C PHE A 85 -2.41 5.27 -0.25
N ALA A 86 -3.62 4.87 0.14
CA ALA A 86 -4.83 5.34 -0.51
C ALA A 86 -4.89 6.88 -0.42
N LEU A 87 -5.29 7.53 -1.51
CA LEU A 87 -5.38 8.99 -1.59
C LEU A 87 -6.22 9.53 -0.42
N ASN A 88 -5.70 10.54 0.26
CA ASN A 88 -6.35 11.23 1.39
C ASN A 88 -6.62 10.37 2.63
N SER A 89 -6.04 9.16 2.71
CA SER A 89 -6.03 8.40 3.96
C SER A 89 -5.26 9.13 5.05
N ASP A 90 -5.47 8.77 6.32
CA ASP A 90 -4.73 9.37 7.43
C ASP A 90 -3.20 9.24 7.30
N PRO A 91 -2.62 8.05 6.99
CA PRO A 91 -1.18 7.95 6.80
C PRO A 91 -0.67 8.73 5.58
N ASP A 92 -1.46 8.85 4.51
CA ASP A 92 -1.15 9.68 3.34
C ASP A 92 -1.00 11.16 3.72
N LYS A 93 -2.03 11.70 4.37
CA LYS A 93 -2.03 13.09 4.86
C LYS A 93 -0.91 13.33 5.87
N TYR A 94 -0.68 12.36 6.74
CA TYR A 94 0.38 12.45 7.74
C TYR A 94 1.75 12.58 7.07
N LEU A 95 2.10 11.69 6.14
CA LEU A 95 3.39 11.73 5.45
C LEU A 95 3.57 12.99 4.60
N ILE A 96 2.53 13.41 3.87
CA ILE A 96 2.54 14.70 3.13
C ILE A 96 2.84 15.85 4.08
N ASN A 97 2.21 15.88 5.25
CA ASN A 97 2.44 16.95 6.22
C ASN A 97 3.86 16.90 6.80
N GLN A 98 4.40 15.70 7.10
CA GLN A 98 5.78 15.52 7.55
C GLN A 98 6.80 16.04 6.50
N ILE A 99 6.56 15.75 5.22
CA ILE A 99 7.39 16.25 4.12
C ILE A 99 7.30 17.78 4.02
N ARG A 100 6.08 18.33 4.01
CA ARG A 100 5.81 19.78 3.90
C ARG A 100 6.47 20.57 5.03
N LEU A 101 6.43 20.05 6.24
CA LEU A 101 7.02 20.66 7.43
C LEU A 101 8.52 20.39 7.59
N LYS A 102 9.16 19.67 6.65
CA LYS A 102 10.56 19.22 6.73
C LYS A 102 10.87 18.42 8.00
N GLN A 103 9.90 17.67 8.49
CA GLN A 103 10.02 16.78 9.66
C GLN A 103 10.39 15.35 9.26
N SER A 104 10.21 14.99 7.99
CA SER A 104 10.70 13.72 7.46
C SER A 104 12.24 13.70 7.38
N PRO A 105 12.91 12.63 7.84
CA PRO A 105 14.36 12.47 7.68
C PRO A 105 14.76 12.12 6.25
N LEU A 106 13.81 11.68 5.42
CA LEU A 106 14.03 11.31 4.02
C LEU A 106 13.32 12.28 3.07
N THR A 107 13.88 12.42 1.87
CA THR A 107 13.20 13.05 0.74
C THR A 107 12.48 11.99 -0.06
N TYR A 108 11.31 12.32 -0.61
CA TYR A 108 10.53 11.40 -1.42
C TYR A 108 10.23 11.98 -2.79
N ARG A 109 10.33 11.14 -3.82
CA ARG A 109 9.60 11.34 -5.07
C ARG A 109 8.19 10.79 -4.89
N ILE A 110 7.19 11.66 -5.03
CA ILE A 110 5.78 11.30 -4.92
C ILE A 110 5.23 11.01 -6.31
N MET A 111 4.68 9.82 -6.51
CA MET A 111 4.00 9.43 -7.74
C MET A 111 2.51 9.24 -7.48
N ASN A 112 1.69 9.71 -8.41
CA ASN A 112 0.24 9.50 -8.38
C ASN A 112 -0.09 8.33 -9.29
N ILE A 113 -0.68 7.29 -8.72
CA ILE A 113 -1.33 6.22 -9.47
C ILE A 113 -2.83 6.27 -9.16
N PRO A 114 -3.71 5.72 -10.01
CA PRO A 114 -5.14 5.70 -9.71
C PRO A 114 -5.40 5.15 -8.30
N GLY A 115 -5.98 5.98 -7.43
CA GLY A 115 -6.34 5.59 -6.07
C GLY A 115 -5.23 5.68 -5.01
N TYR A 116 -3.96 5.91 -5.38
CA TYR A 116 -2.85 5.93 -4.40
C TYR A 116 -1.81 7.03 -4.64
N HIS A 117 -1.20 7.47 -3.53
CA HIS A 117 0.11 8.09 -3.56
C HIS A 117 1.20 7.05 -3.27
N VAL A 118 2.27 7.09 -4.05
CA VAL A 118 3.46 6.26 -3.87
C VAL A 118 4.64 7.16 -3.55
N PHE A 119 5.20 7.02 -2.35
CA PHE A 119 6.33 7.80 -1.85
C PHE A 119 7.60 6.96 -1.94
N VAL A 120 8.48 7.28 -2.89
CA VAL A 120 9.75 6.57 -3.08
C VAL A 120 10.90 7.42 -2.53
N PRO A 121 11.68 6.92 -1.55
CA PRO A 121 12.86 7.62 -1.05
C PRO A 121 13.86 7.94 -2.17
N VAL A 122 14.41 9.16 -2.17
CA VAL A 122 15.45 9.63 -3.12
C VAL A 122 16.70 10.13 -2.42
#